data_AF-A0A7C8NZW7-F1
#
_entry.id   AF-A0A7C8NZW7-F1
#
_cell.length_a   1.000
_cell.length_b   1.000
_cell.length_c   1.000
_cell.angle_alpha   90.00
_cell.angle_beta   90.00
_cell.angle_gamma   90.00
#
_symmetry.space_group_name_H-M   'P 1'
#
loop_
_entity.id
_entity.type
_entity.pdbx_description
1 polymer ?
#
loop_
_entity_poly.entity_id
_entity_poly.type
_entity_poly.pdbx_seq_one_letter_code
_entity_poly.pdbx_strand_id
1 'polypeptide(L)'
;MGLVSASTQIRIISALHLAIAYHLIFQPKLLDQQGVVVLLGQAMGIDEVVSFSSAAVRPVSSFLGLLFGFIGCSDLIAASIDGIPFYIHWGGQGMFYLPKSIPYSSGITL
;
A
#
# COMPACT_ATOMS: atom_id res chain seq x y z
N MET A 1 10.33 -10.47 -9.12
CA MET A 1 10.59 -11.36 -10.27
C MET A 1 9.24 -11.77 -10.82
N GLY A 2 8.81 -11.14 -11.91
CA GLY A 2 7.48 -11.33 -12.51
C GLY A 2 7.14 -10.09 -13.35
N LEU A 3 7.39 -10.16 -14.65
CA LEU A 3 7.13 -9.12 -15.68
C LEU A 3 7.90 -7.79 -15.57
N VAL A 4 8.04 -7.18 -14.40
CA VAL A 4 8.74 -5.90 -14.17
C VAL A 4 9.59 -5.96 -12.89
N SER A 5 10.52 -5.01 -12.71
CA SER A 5 11.40 -4.96 -11.52
C SER A 5 10.60 -4.79 -10.22
N ALA A 6 11.13 -5.26 -9.09
CA ALA A 6 10.46 -5.11 -7.79
C ALA A 6 10.21 -3.65 -7.44
N SER A 7 11.17 -2.75 -7.71
CA SER A 7 10.99 -1.31 -7.53
C SER A 7 9.85 -0.77 -8.40
N THR A 8 9.74 -1.21 -9.65
CA THR A 8 8.62 -0.84 -10.54
C THR A 8 7.28 -1.32 -9.99
N GLN A 9 7.20 -2.55 -9.50
CA GLN A 9 5.97 -3.09 -8.90
C GLN A 9 5.53 -2.26 -7.70
N ILE A 10 6.48 -1.96 -6.79
CA ILE A 10 6.22 -1.13 -5.62
C ILE A 10 5.74 0.25 -6.04
N ARG A 11 6.39 0.93 -6.98
CA ARG A 11 5.95 2.25 -7.46
C ARG A 11 4.52 2.26 -8.01
N ILE A 12 4.13 1.20 -8.74
CA ILE A 12 2.76 1.04 -9.24
C ILE A 12 1.78 0.89 -8.06
N ILE A 13 2.12 0.04 -7.09
CA ILE A 13 1.31 -0.16 -5.89
C ILE A 13 1.22 1.13 -5.07
N SER A 14 2.30 1.88 -4.90
CA SER A 14 2.31 3.18 -4.22
C SER A 14 1.41 4.18 -4.93
N ALA A 15 1.45 4.25 -6.26
CA ALA A 15 0.56 5.11 -7.04
C ALA A 15 -0.92 4.73 -6.83
N LEU A 16 -1.22 3.43 -6.72
CA LEU A 16 -2.57 2.95 -6.37
C LEU A 16 -2.98 3.38 -4.95
N HIS A 17 -2.09 3.27 -3.95
CA HIS A 17 -2.36 3.73 -2.58
C HIS A 17 -2.68 5.23 -2.55
N LEU A 18 -1.91 6.05 -3.28
CA LEU A 18 -2.14 7.49 -3.40
C LEU A 18 -3.47 7.80 -4.12
N ALA A 19 -3.80 7.04 -5.16
CA ALA A 19 -5.09 7.18 -5.84
C ALA A 19 -6.24 6.87 -4.89
N ILE A 20 -6.19 5.76 -4.14
CA ILE A 20 -7.23 5.40 -3.15
C ILE A 20 -7.32 6.48 -2.06
N ALA A 21 -6.19 6.98 -1.56
CA ALA A 21 -6.14 8.05 -0.57
C ALA A 21 -6.87 9.31 -1.05
N TYR A 22 -6.59 9.75 -2.29
CA TYR A 22 -7.26 10.89 -2.89
C TYR A 22 -8.79 10.69 -2.95
N HIS A 23 -9.23 9.52 -3.42
CA HIS A 23 -10.67 9.25 -3.55
C HIS A 23 -11.35 9.15 -2.18
N LEU A 24 -10.75 8.49 -1.18
CA LEU A 24 -11.33 8.39 0.16
C LEU A 24 -11.48 9.76 0.85
N ILE A 25 -10.52 10.67 0.67
CA ILE A 25 -10.52 11.99 1.31
C ILE A 25 -11.43 12.98 0.57
N PHE A 26 -11.32 13.06 -0.76
CA PHE A 26 -11.94 14.13 -1.54
C PHE A 26 -13.21 13.71 -2.27
N GLN A 27 -13.30 12.45 -2.72
CA GLN A 27 -14.40 11.98 -3.57
C GLN A 27 -14.85 10.54 -3.22
N PRO A 28 -15.27 10.27 -1.97
CA PRO A 28 -15.55 8.91 -1.51
C PRO A 28 -16.73 8.25 -2.25
N LYS A 29 -17.62 9.06 -2.85
CA LYS A 29 -18.74 8.60 -3.67
C LYS A 29 -18.31 7.79 -4.90
N LEU A 30 -17.14 8.09 -5.47
CA LEU A 30 -16.63 7.38 -6.64
C LEU A 30 -16.22 5.94 -6.32
N LEU A 31 -15.81 5.67 -5.08
CA LEU A 31 -15.49 4.32 -4.61
C LEU A 31 -16.76 3.52 -4.28
N ASP A 32 -17.73 4.20 -3.68
CA ASP A 32 -19.01 3.61 -3.25
C ASP A 32 -19.86 3.10 -4.43
N GLN A 33 -19.77 3.78 -5.57
CA GLN A 33 -20.53 3.46 -6.78
C GLN A 33 -19.81 2.49 -7.73
N GLN A 34 -18.67 1.92 -7.33
CA GLN A 34 -18.02 0.90 -8.16
C GLN A 34 -18.85 -0.39 -8.15
N GLY A 35 -19.27 -0.84 -9.33
CA GLY A 35 -20.10 -2.05 -9.47
C GLY A 35 -19.46 -3.30 -8.83
N VAL A 36 -18.12 -3.39 -8.81
CA VAL A 36 -17.39 -4.46 -8.10
C VAL A 36 -17.58 -4.41 -6.59
N VAL A 37 -17.59 -3.21 -5.98
CA VAL A 37 -17.75 -3.03 -4.54
C VAL A 37 -19.17 -3.42 -4.13
N VAL A 38 -20.16 -2.98 -4.91
CA VAL A 38 -21.57 -3.33 -4.69
C VAL A 38 -21.80 -4.83 -4.85
N LEU A 39 -21.31 -5.43 -5.94
CA LEU A 39 -21.46 -6.87 -6.20
C LEU A 39 -20.79 -7.72 -5.13
N LEU A 40 -19.60 -7.33 -4.68
CA LEU A 40 -18.88 -8.03 -3.62
C LEU A 40 -19.59 -7.91 -2.27
N GLY A 41 -20.12 -6.72 -1.94
CA GLY A 41 -20.94 -6.51 -0.74
C GLY A 41 -22.18 -7.41 -0.73
N GLN A 42 -22.90 -7.46 -1.85
CA GLN A 42 -24.05 -8.34 -2.03
C GLN A 42 -23.68 -9.82 -1.95
N ALA A 43 -22.55 -10.23 -2.53
CA ALA A 43 -22.05 -11.61 -2.43
C ALA A 43 -21.65 -12.00 -1.00
N MET A 44 -21.29 -11.03 -0.15
CA MET A 44 -21.02 -11.21 1.28
C MET A 44 -22.28 -11.15 2.15
N GLY A 45 -23.48 -11.02 1.56
CA GLY A 45 -24.74 -10.92 2.30
C GLY A 45 -24.95 -9.58 3.00
N ILE A 46 -24.28 -8.52 2.54
CA ILE A 46 -24.46 -7.16 3.06
C ILE A 46 -25.60 -6.49 2.26
N ASP A 47 -26.80 -6.49 2.83
CA ASP A 47 -28.01 -5.95 2.19
C ASP A 47 -28.02 -4.42 2.10
N GLU A 48 -27.39 -3.74 3.06
CA GLU A 48 -27.25 -2.28 3.07
C GLU A 48 -25.78 -1.88 3.08
N VAL A 49 -25.30 -1.41 1.93
CA VAL A 49 -23.92 -0.93 1.80
C VAL A 49 -23.84 0.45 2.43
N VAL A 50 -23.16 0.55 3.58
CA VAL A 50 -22.98 1.83 4.26
C VAL A 50 -22.04 2.70 3.43
N SER A 51 -22.59 3.79 2.88
CA SER A 51 -21.84 4.69 2.00
C SER A 51 -20.63 5.31 2.72
N PHE A 52 -19.46 5.28 2.07
CA PHE A 52 -18.27 6.02 2.53
C PHE A 52 -18.48 7.54 2.59
N SER A 53 -19.52 8.04 1.90
CA SER A 53 -19.92 9.45 1.92
C SER A 53 -20.90 9.80 3.04
N SER A 54 -21.44 8.80 3.76
CA SER A 54 -22.32 9.01 4.90
C SER A 54 -21.60 9.73 6.03
N ALA A 55 -22.29 10.67 6.68
CA ALA A 55 -21.73 11.48 7.76
C ALA A 55 -21.19 10.63 8.93
N ALA A 56 -21.80 9.48 9.20
CA ALA A 56 -21.38 8.58 10.27
C ALA A 56 -20.03 7.89 9.99
N VAL A 57 -19.73 7.58 8.72
CA VAL A 57 -18.53 6.82 8.32
C VAL A 57 -17.42 7.71 7.77
N ARG A 58 -17.76 8.96 7.39
CA ARG A 58 -16.81 9.92 6.81
C ARG A 58 -15.52 10.13 7.61
N PRO A 59 -15.53 10.23 8.96
CA PRO A 59 -14.28 10.37 9.71
C PRO A 59 -13.36 9.15 9.56
N VAL A 60 -13.94 7.94 9.52
CA VAL A 60 -13.21 6.69 9.39
C VAL A 60 -12.64 6.54 7.97
N SER A 61 -13.44 6.83 6.94
CA SER A 61 -12.97 6.78 5.55
C SER A 61 -11.88 7.81 5.27
N SER A 62 -11.98 9.03 5.82
CA SER A 62 -10.92 10.04 5.71
C SER A 62 -9.64 9.62 6.43
N PHE A 63 -9.74 9.03 7.63
CA PHE A 63 -8.56 8.51 8.34
C PHE A 63 -7.89 7.39 7.54
N LEU A 64 -8.67 6.48 6.98
CA LEU A 64 -8.16 5.42 6.14
C LEU A 64 -7.47 6.00 4.89
N GLY A 65 -8.05 7.04 4.29
CA GLY A 65 -7.41 7.77 3.19
C GLY A 65 -6.06 8.38 3.58
N LEU A 66 -5.94 8.98 4.76
CA LEU A 66 -4.66 9.48 5.27
C LEU A 66 -3.64 8.36 5.48
N LEU A 67 -4.06 7.21 5.99
CA LEU A 67 -3.21 6.04 6.18
C LEU A 67 -2.68 5.52 4.83
N PHE A 68 -3.57 5.37 3.84
CA PHE A 68 -3.17 4.98 2.48
C PHE A 68 -2.22 6.00 1.85
N GLY A 69 -2.43 7.30 2.08
CA GLY A 69 -1.55 8.36 1.62
C GLY A 69 -0.16 8.27 2.25
N PHE A 70 -0.10 8.02 3.57
CA PHE A 70 1.15 7.84 4.30
C PHE A 70 1.94 6.63 3.80
N ILE A 71 1.28 5.47 3.65
CA ILE A 71 1.91 4.24 3.15
C ILE A 71 2.40 4.45 1.72
N GLY A 72 1.56 5.01 0.84
CA GLY A 72 1.93 5.29 -0.55
C GLY A 72 3.15 6.21 -0.67
N CYS A 73 3.23 7.26 0.14
CA CYS A 73 4.41 8.14 0.21
C CYS A 73 5.64 7.42 0.74
N SER A 74 5.52 6.67 1.84
CA SER A 74 6.61 5.90 2.44
C SER A 74 7.20 4.91 1.43
N ASP A 75 6.34 4.18 0.72
CA ASP A 75 6.71 3.17 -0.26
C ASP A 75 7.40 3.80 -1.47
N LEU A 76 6.94 4.97 -1.92
CA LEU A 76 7.52 5.70 -3.05
C LEU A 76 8.92 6.23 -2.70
N ILE A 77 9.08 6.76 -1.48
CA ILE A 77 10.39 7.19 -0.96
C ILE A 77 11.32 5.98 -0.89
N ALA A 78 10.88 4.87 -0.30
CA ALA A 78 11.67 3.65 -0.18
C ALA A 78 12.08 3.12 -1.56
N ALA A 79 11.17 3.09 -2.54
CA ALA A 79 11.45 2.64 -3.91
C ALA A 79 12.30 3.62 -4.74
N SER A 80 12.57 4.81 -4.22
CA SER A 80 13.50 5.79 -4.80
C SER A 80 14.93 5.63 -4.28
N ILE A 81 15.13 4.80 -3.25
CA ILE A 81 16.46 4.48 -2.71
C ILE A 81 17.00 3.25 -3.43
N ASP A 82 18.23 3.33 -3.91
CA ASP A 82 18.90 2.20 -4.55
C ASP A 82 19.73 1.38 -3.54
N GLY A 83 19.90 0.09 -3.82
CA GLY A 83 20.81 -0.78 -3.08
C GLY A 83 20.22 -1.39 -1.80
N ILE A 84 21.10 -1.68 -0.84
CA ILE A 84 20.79 -2.45 0.39
C ILE A 84 19.62 -1.86 1.19
N PRO A 85 19.49 -0.53 1.39
CA PRO A 85 18.41 0.03 2.20
C PRO A 85 17.00 -0.31 1.68
N PHE A 86 16.82 -0.36 0.35
CA PHE A 86 15.55 -0.77 -0.27
C PHE A 86 15.18 -2.21 0.10
N TYR A 87 16.14 -3.12 0.02
CA TYR A 87 15.93 -4.52 0.36
C TYR A 87 15.69 -4.75 1.85
N ILE A 88 16.32 -3.98 2.73
CA ILE A 88 16.06 -4.06 4.18
C ILE A 88 14.65 -3.54 4.49
N HIS A 89 14.27 -2.39 3.93
CA HIS A 89 12.96 -1.78 4.18
C HIS A 89 11.81 -2.70 3.73
N TRP A 90 11.88 -3.25 2.52
CA TRP A 90 10.83 -4.14 1.99
C TRP A 90 10.97 -5.58 2.47
N GLY A 91 12.20 -6.07 2.62
CA GLY A 91 12.48 -7.42 3.12
C GLY A 91 12.10 -7.63 4.59
N GLY A 92 12.08 -6.56 5.39
CA GLY A 92 11.59 -6.59 6.77
C GLY A 92 10.06 -6.53 6.90
N GLN A 93 9.34 -6.12 5.86
CA GLN A 93 7.86 -6.08 5.85
C GLN A 93 7.25 -7.45 5.52
N GLY A 94 7.91 -8.23 4.66
CA GLY A 94 7.64 -9.66 4.55
C GLY A 94 8.22 -10.39 5.74
N MET A 95 7.54 -11.41 6.25
CA MET A 95 8.15 -12.38 7.17
C MET A 95 9.21 -13.20 6.43
N PHE A 96 10.32 -12.55 6.07
CA PHE A 96 11.49 -13.19 5.49
C PHE A 96 12.53 -13.22 6.59
N TYR A 97 12.55 -14.32 7.34
CA TYR A 97 13.67 -14.66 8.21
C TYR A 97 14.93 -14.68 7.34
N LEU A 98 15.74 -13.63 7.41
CA LEU A 98 17.14 -13.77 7.05
C LEU A 98 17.74 -14.72 8.09
N PRO A 99 18.14 -15.95 7.74
CA PRO A 99 19.01 -16.71 8.63
C PRO A 99 20.23 -15.84 8.92
N LYS A 100 20.58 -15.76 10.19
CA LYS A 100 21.64 -14.93 10.80
C LYS A 100 23.05 -15.36 10.35
N SER A 101 23.27 -15.51 9.05
CA SER A 101 24.53 -16.01 8.48
C SER A 101 24.78 -15.42 7.09
N ILE A 102 24.91 -14.10 7.00
CA ILE A 102 25.77 -13.51 5.99
C ILE A 102 27.12 -13.27 6.69
N PRO A 103 28.18 -14.05 6.41
CA PRO A 103 29.50 -13.71 6.90
C PRO A 103 29.93 -12.39 6.24
N TYR A 104 30.22 -11.40 7.07
CA TYR A 104 30.97 -10.21 6.68
C TYR A 104 32.37 -10.68 6.27
N SER A 105 32.58 -10.93 4.98
CA SER A 105 33.90 -11.18 4.42
C SER A 105 34.64 -9.83 4.39
N SER A 106 35.45 -9.62 5.42
CA SER A 106 36.49 -8.60 5.53
C SER A 106 37.28 -8.44 4.23
N GLY A 107 37.23 -7.25 3.64
CA GLY A 107 38.00 -6.89 2.45
C GLY A 107 38.51 -5.44 2.47
N ILE A 108 38.72 -4.87 3.66
CA ILE A 108 39.41 -3.59 3.84
C ILE A 108 40.67 -3.87 4.66
N THR A 109 41.79 -4.07 3.98
CA THR A 109 43.12 -3.83 4.52
C THR A 109 43.53 -2.41 4.15
N LEU A 110 43.69 -1.58 5.19
CA LEU A 110 44.34 -0.25 5.25
C LEU A 110 44.17 0.68 4.04
#